data_AF-A0A7S2JBS7-F1
#
_entry.id   AF-A0A7S2JBS7-F1
#
_cell.length_a   1.000
_cell.length_b   1.000
_cell.length_c   1.000
_cell.angle_alpha   90.00
_cell.angle_beta   90.00
_cell.angle_gamma   90.00
#
_symmetry.space_group_name_H-M   'P 1'
#
loop_
_entity.id
_entity.type
_entity.pdbx_description
1 polymer ?
#
loop_
_entity_poly.entity_id
_entity_poly.type
_entity_poly.pdbx_seq_one_letter_code
_entity_poly.pdbx_strand_id
1 'polypeptide(L)'
;QSAQFLSMLESLFEKEAKRLEVDLKGQLRSHGALVRDNEDQLKKEDRLQERLVLHEQRRAKSQQHFDRLGSEVKSKTELRLQKNADLLAKQEKEFEEKANKFKQSVLAEEERMLRWKDAQGQEASDKAAVFKEKVEAMKRKAEQRHIEKRLEGERKLVELGRRIAEVDANRDREQQSRMIRSEQQHLHITDVRDNKERMDRVSEHRRQEMKGQNEAEVERIETLLALKDQLLEQRKARNVKAEASRGSRGLSLRKDCLPGPGQYEAPPSTLHEMPVVKIGNAKVPGMVDEAIKGTAANPAPGAYDFKVLANGDTLSQANAQGGKIGDGVRKSFLDDAQKMKDFVPAPGRYDPAKSSLEAKAPKMARPKFDDPSFCNDKKSAKNYPVWARPGTETPGPAGYSVD
;
A
#
# COMPACT_ATOMS: atom_id res chain seq x y z
N GLN A 1 -191.41 43.85 6.89
CA GLN A 1 -190.14 44.21 7.54
C GLN A 1 -189.00 43.20 7.30
N SER A 2 -189.26 42.01 6.74
CA SER A 2 -188.24 40.98 6.44
C SER A 2 -187.41 41.20 5.17
N ALA A 3 -187.92 41.96 4.17
CA ALA A 3 -187.23 42.17 2.89
C ALA A 3 -186.02 43.13 2.97
N GLN A 4 -186.04 44.13 3.87
CA GLN A 4 -184.92 45.05 4.07
C GLN A 4 -183.73 44.39 4.79
N PHE A 5 -184.00 43.43 5.69
CA PHE A 5 -182.97 42.70 6.41
C PHE A 5 -182.22 41.71 5.50
N LEU A 6 -182.93 41.06 4.57
CA LEU A 6 -182.34 40.18 3.56
C LEU A 6 -181.44 40.95 2.57
N SER A 7 -181.88 42.11 2.09
CA SER A 7 -181.08 42.98 1.22
C SER A 7 -179.78 43.47 1.89
N MET A 8 -179.83 43.75 3.20
CA MET A 8 -178.64 44.14 3.96
C MET A 8 -177.66 42.98 4.14
N LEU A 9 -178.16 41.76 4.43
CA LEU A 9 -177.35 40.54 4.49
C LEU A 9 -176.72 40.19 3.14
N GLU A 10 -177.46 40.34 2.05
CA GLU A 10 -176.98 40.13 0.69
C GLU A 10 -175.85 41.13 0.35
N SER A 11 -176.00 42.40 0.73
CA SER A 11 -174.92 43.40 0.57
C SER A 11 -173.68 43.10 1.43
N LEU A 12 -173.87 42.52 2.62
CA LEU A 12 -172.77 42.11 3.50
C LEU A 12 -172.05 40.90 2.92
N PHE A 13 -172.77 39.90 2.40
CA PHE A 13 -172.17 38.77 1.72
C PHE A 13 -171.48 39.17 0.42
N GLU A 14 -172.02 40.12 -0.34
CA GLU A 14 -171.38 40.63 -1.55
C GLU A 14 -170.12 41.47 -1.23
N LYS A 15 -170.13 42.24 -0.14
CA LYS A 15 -168.95 42.93 0.38
C LYS A 15 -167.89 41.95 0.90
N GLU A 16 -168.29 40.91 1.63
CA GLU A 16 -167.37 39.89 2.13
C GLU A 16 -166.82 39.04 0.98
N ALA A 17 -167.63 38.71 -0.03
CA ALA A 17 -167.19 38.04 -1.24
C ALA A 17 -166.20 38.89 -2.04
N LYS A 18 -166.46 40.20 -2.22
CA LYS A 18 -165.52 41.14 -2.87
C LYS A 18 -164.24 41.30 -2.06
N ARG A 19 -164.34 41.34 -0.73
CA ARG A 19 -163.17 41.36 0.17
C ARG A 19 -162.33 40.10 0.01
N LEU A 20 -162.96 38.92 0.04
CA LEU A 20 -162.31 37.63 -0.17
C LEU A 20 -161.70 37.53 -1.58
N GLU A 21 -162.36 38.05 -2.61
CA GLU A 21 -161.83 38.06 -3.98
C GLU A 21 -160.61 38.99 -4.10
N VAL A 22 -160.64 40.17 -3.48
CA VAL A 22 -159.51 41.10 -3.41
C VAL A 22 -158.35 40.48 -2.64
N ASP A 23 -158.63 39.79 -1.53
CA ASP A 23 -157.63 39.11 -0.71
C ASP A 23 -157.02 37.91 -1.45
N LEU A 24 -157.84 37.06 -2.10
CA LEU A 24 -157.38 35.98 -2.98
C LEU A 24 -156.53 36.50 -4.15
N LYS A 25 -156.91 37.61 -4.79
CA LYS A 25 -156.10 38.27 -5.82
C LYS A 25 -154.80 38.85 -5.23
N GLY A 26 -154.84 39.34 -3.99
CA GLY A 26 -153.66 39.75 -3.23
C GLY A 26 -152.69 38.60 -2.98
N GLN A 27 -153.21 37.48 -2.47
CA GLN A 27 -152.48 36.24 -2.22
C GLN A 27 -151.91 35.65 -3.51
N LEU A 28 -152.67 35.62 -4.61
CA LEU A 28 -152.19 35.18 -5.93
C LEU A 28 -151.05 36.05 -6.46
N ARG A 29 -151.11 37.38 -6.27
CA ARG A 29 -150.01 38.29 -6.65
C ARG A 29 -148.80 38.11 -5.74
N SER A 30 -149.00 37.95 -4.44
CA SER A 30 -147.92 37.70 -3.48
C SER A 30 -147.24 36.36 -3.75
N HIS A 31 -148.01 35.30 -3.99
CA HIS A 31 -147.48 33.99 -4.37
C HIS A 31 -146.80 34.04 -5.75
N GLY A 32 -147.36 34.76 -6.71
CA GLY A 32 -146.73 34.99 -8.02
C GLY A 32 -145.40 35.75 -7.92
N ALA A 33 -145.29 36.72 -7.02
CA ALA A 33 -144.04 37.41 -6.73
C ALA A 33 -143.02 36.47 -6.06
N LEU A 34 -143.44 35.70 -5.05
CA LEU A 34 -142.58 34.70 -4.39
C LEU A 34 -142.07 33.62 -5.35
N VAL A 35 -142.90 33.14 -6.28
CA VAL A 35 -142.48 32.17 -7.30
C VAL A 35 -141.42 32.77 -8.22
N ARG A 36 -141.61 34.02 -8.67
CA ARG A 36 -140.60 34.71 -9.48
C ARG A 36 -139.30 34.94 -8.71
N ASP A 37 -139.38 35.35 -7.44
CA ASP A 37 -138.20 35.54 -6.58
C ASP A 37 -137.46 34.22 -6.35
N ASN A 38 -138.19 33.12 -6.14
CA ASN A 38 -137.62 31.78 -6.03
C ASN A 38 -136.99 31.32 -7.35
N GLU A 39 -137.63 31.54 -8.50
CA GLU A 39 -137.06 31.23 -9.82
C GLU A 39 -135.78 32.04 -10.09
N ASP A 40 -135.76 33.32 -9.72
CA ASP A 40 -134.59 34.18 -9.87
C ASP A 40 -133.48 33.81 -8.87
N GLN A 41 -133.83 33.35 -7.67
CA GLN A 41 -132.88 32.78 -6.73
C GLN A 41 -132.28 31.48 -7.27
N LEU A 42 -133.09 30.57 -7.82
CA LEU A 42 -132.63 29.32 -8.42
C LEU A 42 -131.64 29.59 -9.55
N LYS A 43 -131.95 30.54 -10.45
CA LYS A 43 -131.02 30.97 -11.52
C LYS A 43 -129.73 31.56 -10.99
N LYS A 44 -129.76 32.26 -9.84
CA LYS A 44 -128.54 32.79 -9.19
C LYS A 44 -127.71 31.67 -8.59
N GLU A 45 -128.34 30.69 -7.96
CA GLU A 45 -127.68 29.50 -7.40
C GLU A 45 -127.05 28.64 -8.51
N ASP A 46 -127.75 28.41 -9.62
CA ASP A 46 -127.22 27.69 -10.78
C ASP A 46 -125.96 28.38 -11.34
N ARG A 47 -126.02 29.70 -11.56
CA ARG A 47 -124.85 30.49 -12.02
C ARG A 47 -123.69 30.45 -11.02
N LEU A 48 -123.98 30.37 -9.73
CA LEU A 48 -122.96 30.27 -8.69
C LEU A 48 -122.33 28.88 -8.68
N GLN A 49 -123.12 27.82 -8.83
CA GLN A 49 -122.62 26.45 -8.99
C GLN A 49 -121.73 26.31 -10.22
N GLU A 50 -122.15 26.83 -11.38
CA GLU A 50 -121.33 26.84 -12.60
C GLU A 50 -119.99 27.56 -12.40
N ARG A 51 -120.01 28.72 -11.72
CA ARG A 51 -118.78 29.46 -11.37
C ARG A 51 -117.88 28.68 -10.43
N LEU A 52 -118.44 28.02 -9.41
CA LEU A 52 -117.68 27.19 -8.48
C LEU A 52 -117.03 26.00 -9.19
N VAL A 53 -117.77 25.30 -10.05
CA VAL A 53 -117.23 24.20 -10.87
C VAL A 53 -116.09 24.68 -11.77
N LEU A 54 -116.24 25.84 -12.42
CA LEU A 54 -115.16 26.44 -13.23
C LEU A 54 -113.93 26.80 -12.38
N HIS A 55 -114.12 27.33 -11.17
CA HIS A 55 -113.03 27.62 -10.24
C HIS A 55 -112.31 26.34 -9.79
N GLU A 56 -113.05 25.28 -9.45
CA GLU A 56 -112.49 23.98 -9.09
C GLU A 56 -111.72 23.35 -10.25
N GLN A 57 -112.28 23.38 -11.47
CA GLN A 57 -111.58 22.90 -12.67
C GLN A 57 -110.29 23.69 -12.94
N ARG A 58 -110.31 25.01 -12.77
CA ARG A 58 -109.10 25.85 -12.90
C ARG A 58 -108.08 25.52 -11.83
N ARG A 59 -108.52 25.31 -10.58
CA ARG A 59 -107.65 24.90 -9.46
C ARG A 59 -107.03 23.53 -9.72
N ALA A 60 -107.81 22.55 -10.15
CA ALA A 60 -107.35 21.21 -10.48
C ALA A 60 -106.35 21.22 -11.65
N LYS A 61 -106.63 21.95 -12.74
CA LYS A 61 -105.70 22.10 -13.87
C LYS A 61 -104.40 22.77 -13.45
N SER A 62 -104.48 23.82 -12.63
CA SER A 62 -103.31 24.50 -12.09
C SER A 62 -102.47 23.57 -11.20
N GLN A 63 -103.13 22.83 -10.30
CA GLN A 63 -102.47 21.87 -9.42
C GLN A 63 -101.79 20.75 -10.21
N GLN A 64 -102.47 20.15 -11.19
CA GLN A 64 -101.87 19.14 -12.08
C GLN A 64 -100.66 19.70 -12.86
N HIS A 65 -100.74 20.95 -13.31
CA HIS A 65 -99.63 21.61 -13.99
C HIS A 65 -98.43 21.81 -13.06
N PHE A 66 -98.65 22.27 -11.83
CA PHE A 66 -97.58 22.42 -10.83
C PHE A 66 -97.01 21.08 -10.37
N ASP A 67 -97.83 20.05 -10.21
CA ASP A 67 -97.39 18.71 -9.85
C ASP A 67 -96.53 18.10 -10.97
N ARG A 68 -96.95 18.26 -12.23
CA ARG A 68 -96.16 17.84 -13.40
C ARG A 68 -94.83 18.59 -13.46
N LEU A 69 -94.84 19.91 -13.40
CA LEU A 69 -93.61 20.71 -13.36
C LEU A 69 -92.70 20.32 -12.19
N GLY A 70 -93.28 20.09 -11.01
CA GLY A 70 -92.56 19.63 -9.83
C GLY A 70 -91.90 18.28 -10.04
N SER A 71 -92.61 17.32 -10.65
CA SER A 71 -92.07 16.00 -10.99
C SER A 71 -90.95 16.07 -12.04
N GLU A 72 -91.12 16.89 -13.08
CA GLU A 72 -90.10 17.10 -14.12
C GLU A 72 -88.85 17.80 -13.57
N VAL A 73 -89.03 18.80 -12.71
CA VAL A 73 -87.92 19.48 -12.04
C VAL A 73 -87.19 18.52 -11.11
N LYS A 74 -87.92 17.75 -10.27
CA LYS A 74 -87.33 16.74 -9.38
C LYS A 74 -86.52 15.71 -10.15
N SER A 75 -87.08 15.13 -11.21
CA SER A 75 -86.38 14.16 -12.07
C SER A 75 -85.12 14.77 -12.71
N LYS A 76 -85.19 16.01 -13.23
CA LYS A 76 -84.02 16.71 -13.79
C LYS A 76 -82.96 16.99 -12.73
N THR A 77 -83.35 17.37 -11.51
CA THR A 77 -82.40 17.61 -10.41
C THR A 77 -81.75 16.31 -9.93
N GLU A 78 -82.51 15.23 -9.79
CA GLU A 78 -82.00 13.91 -9.42
C GLU A 78 -81.01 13.39 -10.47
N LEU A 79 -81.33 13.52 -11.75
CA LEU A 79 -80.45 13.10 -12.84
C LEU A 79 -79.15 13.92 -12.90
N ARG A 80 -79.21 15.22 -12.57
CA ARG A 80 -78.00 16.06 -12.41
C ARG A 80 -77.17 15.64 -11.21
N LEU A 81 -77.80 15.37 -10.06
CA LEU A 81 -77.11 14.91 -8.86
C LEU A 81 -76.45 13.55 -9.09
N GLN A 82 -77.15 12.62 -9.73
CA GLN A 82 -76.62 11.30 -10.07
C GLN A 82 -75.42 11.40 -11.03
N LYS A 83 -75.52 12.20 -12.10
CA LYS A 83 -74.39 12.45 -13.00
C LYS A 83 -73.20 13.07 -12.29
N ASN A 84 -73.43 13.98 -11.35
CA ASN A 84 -72.36 14.58 -10.56
C ASN A 84 -71.71 13.54 -9.63
N ALA A 85 -72.51 12.71 -8.95
CA ALA A 85 -72.01 11.60 -8.14
C ALA A 85 -71.18 10.60 -8.97
N ASP A 86 -71.63 10.24 -10.17
CA ASP A 86 -70.90 9.34 -11.07
C ASP A 86 -69.57 9.96 -11.54
N LEU A 87 -69.54 11.28 -11.79
CA LEU A 87 -68.30 11.99 -12.16
C LEU A 87 -67.32 12.04 -11.00
N LEU A 88 -67.78 12.32 -9.78
CA LEU A 88 -66.95 12.29 -8.57
C LEU A 88 -66.40 10.89 -8.33
N ALA A 89 -67.24 9.85 -8.42
CA ALA A 89 -66.81 8.46 -8.27
C ALA A 89 -65.77 8.05 -9.33
N LYS A 90 -65.86 8.57 -10.57
CA LYS A 90 -64.83 8.35 -11.60
C LYS A 90 -63.53 9.07 -11.25
N GLN A 91 -63.58 10.32 -10.79
CA GLN A 91 -62.40 11.07 -10.39
C GLN A 91 -61.68 10.43 -9.20
N GLU A 92 -62.43 9.91 -8.22
CA GLU A 92 -61.87 9.16 -7.08
C GLU A 92 -61.15 7.89 -7.55
N LYS A 93 -61.78 7.09 -8.43
CA LYS A 93 -61.14 5.90 -9.00
C LYS A 93 -59.87 6.23 -9.78
N GLU A 94 -59.88 7.26 -10.62
CA GLU A 94 -58.68 7.69 -11.35
C GLU A 94 -57.57 8.15 -10.40
N PHE A 95 -57.93 8.84 -9.32
CA PHE A 95 -56.99 9.27 -8.29
C PHE A 95 -56.38 8.07 -7.55
N GLU A 96 -57.21 7.09 -7.16
CA GLU A 96 -56.75 5.84 -6.53
C GLU A 96 -55.82 5.04 -7.45
N GLU A 97 -56.17 4.91 -8.74
CA GLU A 97 -55.31 4.24 -9.72
C GLU A 97 -53.96 4.95 -9.88
N LYS A 98 -53.94 6.28 -9.95
CA LYS A 98 -52.71 7.07 -10.01
C LYS A 98 -51.89 6.93 -8.73
N ALA A 99 -52.54 6.97 -7.57
CA ALA A 99 -51.89 6.77 -6.28
C ALA A 99 -51.27 5.37 -6.17
N ASN A 100 -51.98 4.33 -6.65
CA ASN A 100 -51.49 2.96 -6.67
C ASN A 100 -50.33 2.77 -7.64
N LYS A 101 -50.39 3.35 -8.85
CA LYS A 101 -49.28 3.35 -9.80
C LYS A 101 -48.05 4.05 -9.23
N PHE A 102 -48.25 5.17 -8.54
CA PHE A 102 -47.16 5.88 -7.86
C PHE A 102 -46.53 5.02 -6.76
N LYS A 103 -47.34 4.41 -5.88
CA LYS A 103 -46.85 3.48 -4.85
C LYS A 103 -46.06 2.31 -5.44
N GLN A 104 -46.56 1.71 -6.53
CA GLN A 104 -45.86 0.64 -7.24
C GLN A 104 -44.53 1.11 -7.84
N SER A 105 -44.49 2.32 -8.42
CA SER A 105 -43.25 2.91 -8.93
C SER A 105 -42.22 3.12 -7.84
N VAL A 106 -42.65 3.64 -6.68
CA VAL A 106 -41.77 3.85 -5.51
C VAL A 106 -41.21 2.52 -5.00
N LEU A 107 -42.06 1.50 -4.83
CA LEU A 107 -41.61 0.17 -4.41
C LEU A 107 -40.63 -0.46 -5.41
N ALA A 108 -40.89 -0.33 -6.71
CA ALA A 108 -39.97 -0.83 -7.74
C ALA A 108 -38.62 -0.09 -7.74
N GLU A 109 -38.61 1.21 -7.41
CA GLU A 109 -37.39 1.99 -7.26
C GLU A 109 -36.62 1.61 -5.98
N GLU A 110 -37.31 1.38 -4.87
CA GLU A 110 -36.73 0.87 -3.63
C GLU A 110 -36.09 -0.51 -3.83
N GLU A 111 -36.78 -1.44 -4.50
CA GLU A 111 -36.22 -2.76 -4.85
C GLU A 111 -34.99 -2.64 -5.74
N ARG A 112 -35.02 -1.74 -6.73
CA ARG A 112 -33.88 -1.48 -7.61
C ARG A 112 -32.68 -0.95 -6.82
N MET A 113 -32.91 -0.01 -5.91
CA MET A 113 -31.88 0.55 -5.04
C MET A 113 -31.30 -0.49 -4.08
N LEU A 114 -32.13 -1.39 -3.56
CA LEU A 114 -31.69 -2.48 -2.69
C LEU A 114 -30.80 -3.48 -3.45
N ARG A 115 -31.23 -3.91 -4.65
CA ARG A 115 -30.41 -4.77 -5.52
C ARG A 115 -29.08 -4.12 -5.91
N TRP A 116 -29.08 -2.81 -6.16
CA TRP A 116 -27.86 -2.07 -6.47
C TRP A 116 -26.90 -2.01 -5.27
N LYS A 117 -27.42 -1.79 -4.05
CA LYS A 117 -26.62 -1.84 -2.82
C LYS A 117 -26.06 -3.23 -2.55
N ASP A 118 -26.85 -4.28 -2.76
CA ASP A 118 -26.40 -5.66 -2.61
C ASP A 118 -25.30 -6.00 -3.62
N ALA A 119 -25.46 -5.59 -4.87
CA ALA A 119 -24.42 -5.76 -5.90
C ALA A 119 -23.14 -4.98 -5.55
N GLN A 120 -23.25 -3.75 -5.04
CA GLN A 120 -22.08 -3.02 -4.54
C GLN A 120 -21.42 -3.72 -3.35
N GLY A 121 -22.20 -4.29 -2.45
CA GLY A 121 -21.72 -5.09 -1.33
C GLY A 121 -20.97 -6.33 -1.78
N GLN A 122 -21.52 -7.05 -2.77
CA GLN A 122 -20.88 -8.21 -3.40
C GLN A 122 -19.57 -7.82 -4.10
N GLU A 123 -19.58 -6.77 -4.93
CA GLU A 123 -18.35 -6.29 -5.58
C GLU A 123 -17.27 -5.89 -4.56
N ALA A 124 -17.65 -5.25 -3.46
CA ALA A 124 -16.71 -4.89 -2.40
C ALA A 124 -16.15 -6.14 -1.70
N SER A 125 -17.00 -7.14 -1.44
CA SER A 125 -16.63 -8.43 -0.88
C SER A 125 -15.66 -9.19 -1.80
N ASP A 126 -15.95 -9.24 -3.10
CA ASP A 126 -15.11 -9.90 -4.11
C ASP A 126 -13.75 -9.22 -4.22
N LYS A 127 -13.73 -7.87 -4.26
CA LYS A 127 -12.48 -7.09 -4.24
C LYS A 127 -11.67 -7.36 -2.98
N ALA A 128 -12.33 -7.47 -1.83
CA ALA A 128 -11.68 -7.81 -0.55
C ALA A 128 -11.15 -9.26 -0.55
N ALA A 129 -11.88 -10.21 -1.12
CA ALA A 129 -11.48 -11.61 -1.24
C ALA A 129 -10.23 -11.75 -2.12
N VAL A 130 -10.23 -11.12 -3.30
CA VAL A 130 -9.06 -11.08 -4.21
C VAL A 130 -7.85 -10.44 -3.53
N PHE A 131 -8.06 -9.35 -2.78
CA PHE A 131 -6.98 -8.71 -2.04
C PHE A 131 -6.42 -9.64 -0.93
N LYS A 132 -7.29 -10.31 -0.19
CA LYS A 132 -6.90 -11.27 0.85
C LYS A 132 -6.09 -12.42 0.27
N GLU A 133 -6.53 -12.99 -0.85
CA GLU A 133 -5.81 -14.04 -1.58
C GLU A 133 -4.42 -13.56 -2.04
N LYS A 134 -4.32 -12.34 -2.57
CA LYS A 134 -3.03 -11.74 -2.97
C LYS A 134 -2.09 -11.57 -1.78
N VAL A 135 -2.60 -11.13 -0.63
CA VAL A 135 -1.80 -11.00 0.60
C VAL A 135 -1.34 -12.37 1.10
N GLU A 136 -2.20 -13.37 1.10
CA GLU A 136 -1.84 -14.75 1.46
C GLU A 136 -0.80 -15.34 0.50
N ALA A 137 -0.92 -15.10 -0.80
CA ALA A 137 0.07 -15.51 -1.79
C ALA A 137 1.43 -14.81 -1.56
N MET A 138 1.44 -13.53 -1.18
CA MET A 138 2.68 -12.84 -0.81
C MET A 138 3.31 -13.42 0.47
N LYS A 139 2.50 -13.75 1.48
CA LYS A 139 2.98 -14.41 2.71
C LYS A 139 3.61 -15.77 2.39
N ARG A 140 2.92 -16.62 1.62
CA ARG A 140 3.45 -17.92 1.17
C ARG A 140 4.78 -17.77 0.40
N LYS A 141 4.87 -16.80 -0.52
CA LYS A 141 6.12 -16.51 -1.24
C LYS A 141 7.24 -16.03 -0.33
N ALA A 142 6.92 -15.23 0.70
CA ALA A 142 7.90 -14.79 1.68
C ALA A 142 8.41 -15.96 2.53
N GLU A 143 7.51 -16.82 3.01
CA GLU A 143 7.85 -18.04 3.75
C GLU A 143 8.72 -18.98 2.91
N GLN A 144 8.37 -19.20 1.63
CA GLN A 144 9.18 -19.98 0.69
C GLN A 144 10.59 -19.39 0.55
N ARG A 145 10.73 -18.08 0.35
CA ARG A 145 12.04 -17.41 0.28
C ARG A 145 12.85 -17.56 1.57
N HIS A 146 12.20 -17.54 2.73
CA HIS A 146 12.87 -17.76 4.01
C HIS A 146 13.38 -19.19 4.13
N ILE A 147 12.59 -20.18 3.72
CA ILE A 147 12.99 -21.59 3.67
C ILE A 147 14.16 -21.78 2.70
N GLU A 148 14.08 -21.23 1.49
CA GLU A 148 15.15 -21.30 0.49
C GLU A 148 16.46 -20.70 1.01
N LYS A 149 16.42 -19.51 1.62
CA LYS A 149 17.60 -18.89 2.24
C LYS A 149 18.18 -19.72 3.37
N ARG A 150 17.33 -20.36 4.18
CA ARG A 150 17.78 -21.26 5.24
C ARG A 150 18.49 -22.48 4.67
N LEU A 151 17.90 -23.13 3.67
CA LEU A 151 18.49 -24.28 2.98
C LEU A 151 19.81 -23.91 2.29
N GLU A 152 19.89 -22.73 1.67
CA GLU A 152 21.13 -22.22 1.08
C GLU A 152 22.21 -22.00 2.15
N GLY A 153 21.82 -21.43 3.31
CA GLY A 153 22.71 -21.28 4.46
C GLY A 153 23.22 -22.63 4.98
N GLU A 154 22.34 -23.61 5.16
CA GLU A 154 22.69 -24.97 5.60
C GLU A 154 23.64 -25.66 4.59
N ARG A 155 23.40 -25.51 3.28
CA ARG A 155 24.31 -26.02 2.24
C ARG A 155 25.70 -25.40 2.32
N LYS A 156 25.79 -24.08 2.52
CA LYS A 156 27.08 -23.38 2.68
C LYS A 156 27.81 -23.82 3.94
N LEU A 157 27.11 -24.04 5.05
CA LEU A 157 27.70 -24.58 6.27
C LEU A 157 28.25 -26.00 6.08
N VAL A 158 27.53 -26.86 5.35
CA VAL A 158 28.02 -28.20 4.99
C VAL A 158 29.26 -28.11 4.11
N GLU A 159 29.29 -27.21 3.12
CA GLU A 159 30.46 -27.02 2.26
C GLU A 159 31.67 -26.50 3.06
N LEU A 160 31.47 -25.54 3.95
CA LEU A 160 32.52 -25.04 4.85
C LEU A 160 33.01 -26.16 5.79
N GLY A 161 32.09 -26.94 6.36
CA GLY A 161 32.44 -28.11 7.17
C GLY A 161 33.29 -29.12 6.40
N ARG A 162 32.96 -29.38 5.13
CA ARG A 162 33.75 -30.25 4.25
C ARG A 162 35.16 -29.69 4.02
N ARG A 163 35.28 -28.38 3.77
CA ARG A 163 36.59 -27.73 3.57
C ARG A 163 37.44 -27.77 4.83
N ILE A 164 36.85 -27.54 6.00
CA ILE A 164 37.55 -27.66 7.30
C ILE A 164 38.06 -29.10 7.48
N ALA A 165 37.20 -30.10 7.29
CA ALA A 165 37.58 -31.50 7.40
C ALA A 165 38.69 -31.90 6.40
N GLU A 166 38.70 -31.32 5.20
CA GLU A 166 39.75 -31.53 4.20
C GLU A 166 41.09 -30.91 4.63
N VAL A 167 41.06 -29.70 5.19
CA VAL A 167 42.25 -29.03 5.75
C VAL A 167 42.80 -29.80 6.95
N ASP A 168 41.94 -30.26 7.85
CA ASP A 168 42.36 -31.07 9.01
C ASP A 168 42.96 -32.40 8.55
N ALA A 169 42.34 -33.10 7.60
CA ALA A 169 42.91 -34.32 7.03
C ALA A 169 44.26 -34.08 6.35
N ASN A 170 44.45 -32.94 5.66
CA ASN A 170 45.74 -32.58 5.07
C ASN A 170 46.80 -32.28 6.15
N ARG A 171 46.41 -31.58 7.22
CA ARG A 171 47.28 -31.31 8.37
C ARG A 171 47.72 -32.60 9.05
N ASP A 172 46.80 -33.54 9.26
CA ASP A 172 47.10 -34.84 9.86
C ASP A 172 48.04 -35.66 8.98
N ARG A 173 47.80 -35.70 7.66
CA ARG A 173 48.72 -36.35 6.70
C ARG A 173 50.09 -35.71 6.70
N GLU A 174 50.18 -34.38 6.79
CA GLU A 174 51.45 -33.67 6.86
C GLU A 174 52.18 -33.98 8.17
N GLN A 175 51.47 -33.99 9.30
CA GLN A 175 52.03 -34.35 10.60
C GLN A 175 52.53 -35.80 10.62
N GLN A 176 51.75 -36.75 10.09
CA GLN A 176 52.19 -38.14 9.90
C GLN A 176 53.42 -38.22 9.00
N SER A 177 53.45 -37.47 7.89
CA SER A 177 54.61 -37.43 6.99
C SER A 177 55.85 -36.88 7.69
N ARG A 178 55.70 -35.86 8.55
CA ARG A 178 56.80 -35.31 9.37
C ARG A 178 57.29 -36.34 10.38
N MET A 179 56.39 -37.05 11.05
CA MET A 179 56.75 -38.13 11.97
C MET A 179 57.54 -39.25 11.26
N ILE A 180 57.03 -39.75 10.13
CA ILE A 180 57.70 -40.78 9.33
C ILE A 180 59.09 -40.31 8.87
N ARG A 181 59.24 -39.07 8.39
CA ARG A 181 60.55 -38.52 8.02
C ARG A 181 61.49 -38.43 9.22
N SER A 182 60.99 -38.05 10.39
CA SER A 182 61.81 -37.98 11.61
C SER A 182 62.25 -39.37 12.07
N GLU A 183 61.38 -40.38 11.98
CA GLU A 183 61.70 -41.78 12.28
C GLU A 183 62.71 -42.35 11.28
N GLN A 184 62.54 -42.06 9.97
CA GLN A 184 63.49 -42.44 8.93
C GLN A 184 64.88 -41.82 9.17
N GLN A 185 64.95 -40.54 9.51
CA GLN A 185 66.20 -39.87 9.86
C GLN A 185 66.82 -40.48 11.12
N HIS A 186 66.00 -40.79 12.13
CA HIS A 186 66.47 -41.42 13.35
C HIS A 186 67.06 -42.81 13.09
N LEU A 187 66.37 -43.66 12.31
CA LEU A 187 66.86 -44.97 11.89
C LEU A 187 68.15 -44.85 11.10
N HIS A 188 68.23 -43.92 10.15
CA HIS A 188 69.46 -43.68 9.39
C HIS A 188 70.64 -43.28 10.28
N ILE A 189 70.42 -42.40 11.27
CA ILE A 189 71.45 -42.03 12.25
C ILE A 189 71.88 -43.24 13.07
N THR A 190 70.95 -44.09 13.49
CA THR A 190 71.25 -45.34 14.21
C THR A 190 72.06 -46.30 13.34
N ASP A 191 71.69 -46.52 12.08
CA ASP A 191 72.45 -47.35 11.15
C ASP A 191 73.88 -46.82 10.93
N VAL A 192 74.03 -45.50 10.80
CA VAL A 192 75.34 -44.85 10.66
C VAL A 192 76.17 -45.01 11.93
N ARG A 193 75.55 -44.90 13.12
CA ARG A 193 76.22 -45.14 14.41
C ARG A 193 76.66 -46.59 14.54
N ASP A 194 75.80 -47.55 14.25
CA ASP A 194 76.12 -48.98 14.29
C ASP A 194 77.24 -49.33 13.31
N ASN A 195 77.20 -48.76 12.10
CA ASN A 195 78.26 -48.97 11.11
C ASN A 195 79.59 -48.34 11.58
N LYS A 196 79.54 -47.15 12.18
CA LYS A 196 80.71 -46.53 12.81
C LYS A 196 81.26 -47.42 13.94
N GLU A 197 80.41 -47.93 14.82
CA GLU A 197 80.84 -48.84 15.90
C GLU A 197 81.44 -50.15 15.36
N ARG A 198 80.94 -50.66 14.23
CA ARG A 198 81.56 -51.80 13.54
C ARG A 198 82.94 -51.42 12.98
N MET A 199 83.06 -50.28 12.30
CA MET A 199 84.33 -49.77 11.78
C MET A 199 85.34 -49.51 12.90
N ASP A 200 84.92 -48.91 14.00
CA ASP A 200 85.74 -48.63 15.18
C ASP A 200 86.22 -49.94 15.81
N ARG A 201 85.35 -50.97 15.95
CA ARG A 201 85.76 -52.31 16.40
C ARG A 201 86.81 -52.96 15.50
N VAL A 202 86.65 -52.89 14.18
CA VAL A 202 87.62 -53.44 13.21
C VAL A 202 88.93 -52.66 13.26
N SER A 203 88.86 -51.32 13.34
CA SER A 203 90.01 -50.44 13.44
C SER A 203 90.78 -50.68 14.75
N GLU A 204 90.07 -50.85 15.86
CA GLU A 204 90.64 -51.15 17.17
C GLU A 204 91.31 -52.53 17.17
N HIS A 205 90.67 -53.55 16.59
CA HIS A 205 91.29 -54.87 16.41
C HIS A 205 92.58 -54.77 15.60
N ARG A 206 92.56 -54.09 14.45
CA ARG A 206 93.77 -53.87 13.62
C ARG A 206 94.86 -53.11 14.38
N ARG A 207 94.47 -52.11 15.19
CA ARG A 207 95.41 -51.36 16.04
C ARG A 207 96.03 -52.25 17.12
N GLN A 208 95.24 -53.15 17.72
CA GLN A 208 95.73 -54.13 18.68
C GLN A 208 96.66 -55.15 18.03
N GLU A 209 96.36 -55.64 16.82
CA GLU A 209 97.25 -56.51 16.04
C GLU A 209 98.58 -55.82 15.72
N MET A 210 98.53 -54.58 15.20
CA MET A 210 99.74 -53.79 14.91
C MET A 210 100.53 -53.50 16.19
N LYS A 211 99.84 -53.25 17.32
CA LYS A 211 100.47 -53.05 18.62
C LYS A 211 101.18 -54.34 19.07
N GLY A 212 100.54 -55.51 18.94
CA GLY A 212 101.14 -56.80 19.26
C GLY A 212 102.33 -57.13 18.35
N GLN A 213 102.27 -56.82 17.06
CA GLN A 213 103.42 -56.94 16.14
C GLN A 213 104.58 -56.03 16.56
N ASN A 214 104.29 -54.76 16.87
CA ASN A 214 105.30 -53.82 17.36
C ASN A 214 105.89 -54.27 18.70
N GLU A 215 105.08 -54.79 19.64
CA GLU A 215 105.56 -55.33 20.92
C GLU A 215 106.48 -56.53 20.68
N ALA A 216 106.12 -57.46 19.79
CA ALA A 216 106.99 -58.58 19.41
C ALA A 216 108.29 -58.13 18.72
N GLU A 217 108.24 -57.09 17.87
CA GLU A 217 109.44 -56.48 17.29
C GLU A 217 110.30 -55.77 18.33
N VAL A 218 109.69 -55.09 19.31
CA VAL A 218 110.38 -54.46 20.43
C VAL A 218 111.06 -55.53 21.28
N GLU A 219 110.39 -56.61 21.66
CA GLU A 219 111.00 -57.76 22.36
C GLU A 219 112.16 -58.36 21.56
N ARG A 220 112.02 -58.46 20.23
CA ARG A 220 113.12 -58.90 19.35
C ARG A 220 114.29 -57.92 19.34
N ILE A 221 114.03 -56.62 19.30
CA ILE A 221 115.08 -55.59 19.38
C ILE A 221 115.74 -55.61 20.76
N GLU A 222 114.97 -55.73 21.84
CA GLU A 222 115.46 -55.81 23.21
C GLU A 222 116.33 -57.06 23.43
N THR A 223 115.92 -58.22 22.90
CA THR A 223 116.77 -59.43 22.94
C THR A 223 118.04 -59.27 22.13
N LEU A 224 117.99 -58.65 20.94
CA LEU A 224 119.18 -58.34 20.14
C LEU A 224 120.10 -57.32 20.84
N LEU A 225 119.53 -56.33 21.54
CA LEU A 225 120.27 -55.36 22.35
C LEU A 225 120.92 -56.03 23.56
N ALA A 226 120.21 -56.91 24.28
CA ALA A 226 120.77 -57.69 25.37
C ALA A 226 121.93 -58.58 24.90
N LEU A 227 121.79 -59.19 23.72
CA LEU A 227 122.87 -59.97 23.07
C LEU A 227 124.07 -59.09 22.70
N LYS A 228 123.80 -57.91 22.14
CA LYS A 228 124.82 -56.91 21.84
C LYS A 228 125.54 -56.46 23.12
N ASP A 229 124.81 -56.22 24.21
CA ASP A 229 125.38 -55.81 25.49
C ASP A 229 126.24 -56.93 26.10
N GLN A 230 125.80 -58.19 26.03
CA GLN A 230 126.64 -59.34 26.39
C GLN A 230 127.92 -59.41 25.56
N LEU A 231 127.85 -59.16 24.24
CA LEU A 231 129.04 -59.14 23.37
C LEU A 231 129.97 -57.94 23.69
N LEU A 232 129.41 -56.78 24.04
CA LEU A 232 130.15 -55.62 24.48
C LEU A 232 130.80 -55.85 25.84
N GLU A 233 130.13 -56.51 26.78
CA GLU A 233 130.70 -56.94 28.06
C GLU A 233 131.82 -57.96 27.86
N GLN A 234 131.65 -58.94 26.95
CA GLN A 234 132.74 -59.84 26.58
C GLN A 234 133.93 -59.12 25.94
N ARG A 235 133.68 -58.08 25.12
CA ARG A 235 134.74 -57.22 24.58
C ARG A 235 135.40 -56.38 25.67
N LYS A 236 134.63 -55.79 26.59
CA LYS A 236 135.15 -55.03 27.74
C LYS A 236 135.97 -55.95 28.64
N ALA A 237 135.51 -57.14 28.95
CA ALA A 237 136.29 -58.12 29.71
C ALA A 237 137.59 -58.53 28.99
N ARG A 238 137.57 -58.65 27.65
CA ARG A 238 138.77 -58.86 26.83
C ARG A 238 139.70 -57.64 26.84
N ASN A 239 139.16 -56.43 26.72
CA ASN A 239 139.92 -55.18 26.76
C ASN A 239 140.49 -54.89 28.14
N VAL A 240 139.75 -55.15 29.23
CA VAL A 240 140.24 -55.03 30.61
C VAL A 240 141.33 -56.07 30.88
N LYS A 241 141.22 -57.30 30.34
CA LYS A 241 142.34 -58.26 30.34
C LYS A 241 143.55 -57.77 29.54
N ALA A 242 143.33 -57.06 28.43
CA ALA A 242 144.41 -56.49 27.62
C ALA A 242 145.04 -55.24 28.25
N GLU A 243 144.26 -54.41 28.95
CA GLU A 243 144.68 -53.20 29.66
C GLU A 243 145.38 -53.55 30.99
N ALA A 244 145.02 -54.66 31.64
CA ALA A 244 145.76 -55.19 32.80
C ALA A 244 147.17 -55.73 32.45
N SER A 245 147.50 -55.91 31.16
CA SER A 245 148.82 -56.40 30.69
C SER A 245 149.68 -55.36 29.96
N ARG A 246 149.27 -54.08 29.92
CA ARG A 246 150.11 -53.00 29.36
C ARG A 246 149.98 -51.72 30.16
N GLY A 247 151.06 -51.42 30.89
CA GLY A 247 151.25 -50.19 31.62
C GLY A 247 151.19 -48.94 30.73
N SER A 248 150.55 -47.93 31.32
CA SER A 248 150.69 -46.48 31.15
C SER A 248 151.20 -45.91 29.82
N ARG A 249 150.28 -45.28 29.08
CA ARG A 249 150.56 -44.02 28.37
C ARG A 249 149.26 -43.28 28.07
N GLY A 250 149.17 -42.05 28.58
CA GLY A 250 147.97 -41.22 28.52
C GLY A 250 147.92 -40.24 27.35
N LEU A 251 146.93 -39.34 27.48
CA LEU A 251 146.60 -38.14 26.70
C LEU A 251 145.91 -38.42 25.35
N SER A 252 144.83 -37.74 24.95
CA SER A 252 144.43 -36.34 25.22
C SER A 252 142.90 -36.10 25.06
N LEU A 253 142.44 -35.06 25.74
CA LEU A 253 141.10 -34.46 25.73
C LEU A 253 140.89 -33.50 24.53
N ARG A 254 139.64 -33.36 24.04
CA ARG A 254 138.93 -32.10 23.60
C ARG A 254 137.49 -32.46 23.14
N LYS A 255 136.43 -32.02 23.85
CA LYS A 255 135.57 -30.81 23.64
C LYS A 255 134.59 -30.96 22.45
N ASP A 256 133.29 -30.65 22.44
CA ASP A 256 132.33 -29.85 23.23
C ASP A 256 130.89 -30.35 22.83
N CYS A 257 129.94 -30.63 23.73
CA CYS A 257 128.85 -29.77 24.26
C CYS A 257 127.73 -29.28 23.28
N LEU A 258 126.62 -30.03 23.28
CA LEU A 258 125.19 -29.58 23.41
C LEU A 258 124.51 -28.77 22.26
N PRO A 259 123.22 -28.36 22.38
CA PRO A 259 122.01 -29.08 21.94
C PRO A 259 121.19 -28.28 20.87
N GLY A 260 120.15 -28.87 20.29
CA GLY A 260 119.27 -28.18 19.32
C GLY A 260 118.38 -27.08 19.92
N PRO A 261 117.86 -26.18 19.07
CA PRO A 261 116.42 -25.86 19.07
C PRO A 261 115.83 -25.65 17.66
N GLY A 262 114.57 -26.03 17.47
CA GLY A 262 113.78 -25.70 16.28
C GLY A 262 113.06 -24.37 16.42
N GLN A 263 112.74 -23.72 15.28
CA GLN A 263 111.59 -22.81 15.11
C GLN A 263 111.38 -22.44 13.64
N TYR A 264 110.18 -22.79 13.16
CA TYR A 264 109.29 -22.20 12.14
C TYR A 264 109.83 -21.14 11.15
N GLU A 265 109.58 -21.37 9.85
CA GLU A 265 108.82 -20.43 8.99
C GLU A 265 108.52 -21.02 7.60
N ALA A 266 107.24 -21.25 7.32
CA ALA A 266 106.62 -21.18 5.99
C ALA A 266 105.12 -21.00 6.24
N PRO A 267 104.48 -19.91 5.76
CA PRO A 267 104.03 -19.89 4.36
C PRO A 267 103.99 -18.48 3.72
N PRO A 268 103.57 -18.35 2.45
CA PRO A 268 102.27 -17.68 2.29
C PRO A 268 101.31 -18.38 1.33
N SER A 269 100.06 -18.47 1.78
CA SER A 269 98.87 -18.86 1.05
C SER A 269 98.45 -17.78 0.06
N THR A 270 98.18 -18.16 -1.19
CA THR A 270 97.45 -17.34 -2.16
C THR A 270 95.96 -17.57 -2.00
N LEU A 271 95.29 -16.73 -1.21
CA LEU A 271 93.84 -16.57 -1.23
C LEU A 271 93.47 -15.72 -2.44
N HIS A 272 92.82 -16.34 -3.43
CA HIS A 272 92.16 -15.67 -4.54
C HIS A 272 90.84 -15.07 -4.02
N GLU A 273 90.78 -13.75 -3.92
CA GLU A 273 89.53 -13.01 -3.71
C GLU A 273 88.73 -13.03 -5.03
N MET A 274 87.53 -13.63 -5.00
CA MET A 274 86.55 -13.47 -6.07
C MET A 274 85.75 -12.18 -5.88
N PRO A 275 85.40 -11.47 -6.98
CA PRO A 275 84.73 -10.17 -6.90
C PRO A 275 83.26 -10.31 -6.45
N VAL A 276 82.88 -9.45 -5.50
CA VAL A 276 81.50 -9.25 -5.03
C VAL A 276 80.63 -8.70 -6.18
N VAL A 277 79.58 -9.43 -6.52
CA VAL A 277 78.55 -8.99 -7.49
C VAL A 277 77.64 -7.96 -6.81
N LYS A 278 77.53 -6.77 -7.40
CA LYS A 278 76.57 -5.73 -7.01
C LYS A 278 75.14 -6.25 -7.22
N ILE A 279 74.36 -6.33 -6.14
CA ILE A 279 72.92 -6.57 -6.18
C ILE A 279 72.26 -5.33 -6.78
N GLY A 280 71.65 -5.48 -7.96
CA GLY A 280 70.89 -4.42 -8.61
C GLY A 280 69.66 -4.03 -7.80
N ASN A 281 69.28 -2.75 -7.89
CA ASN A 281 68.01 -2.21 -7.41
C ASN A 281 66.86 -2.82 -8.22
N ALA A 282 66.50 -4.07 -7.92
CA ALA A 282 65.29 -4.70 -8.40
C ALA A 282 64.12 -4.16 -7.57
N LYS A 283 63.15 -3.56 -8.25
CA LYS A 283 61.88 -3.09 -7.69
C LYS A 283 61.12 -4.31 -7.14
N VAL A 284 61.23 -4.56 -5.84
CA VAL A 284 60.53 -5.65 -5.14
C VAL A 284 59.05 -5.25 -4.98
N PRO A 285 58.09 -5.97 -5.57
CA PRO A 285 56.67 -5.76 -5.31
C PRO A 285 56.38 -6.16 -3.85
N GLY A 286 55.67 -5.31 -3.11
CA GLY A 286 55.27 -5.62 -1.72
C GLY A 286 55.92 -4.78 -0.62
N MET A 287 56.44 -3.59 -0.93
CA MET A 287 56.69 -2.58 0.10
C MET A 287 55.36 -2.07 0.67
N VAL A 288 55.36 -1.78 1.97
CA VAL A 288 54.20 -1.32 2.76
C VAL A 288 53.45 -0.16 2.09
N ASP A 289 54.14 0.69 1.33
CA ASP A 289 53.53 1.81 0.61
C ASP A 289 52.60 1.39 -0.56
N GLU A 290 52.85 0.24 -1.18
CA GLU A 290 51.98 -0.36 -2.22
C GLU A 290 50.74 -1.00 -1.58
N ALA A 291 50.89 -1.60 -0.39
CA ALA A 291 49.78 -2.10 0.40
C ALA A 291 48.89 -0.96 0.93
N ILE A 292 49.49 0.15 1.38
CA ILE A 292 48.76 1.34 1.85
C ILE A 292 47.96 1.96 0.70
N LYS A 293 48.55 2.11 -0.50
CA LYS A 293 47.83 2.59 -1.69
C LYS A 293 46.70 1.64 -2.12
N GLY A 294 46.88 0.32 -1.98
CA GLY A 294 45.82 -0.66 -2.23
C GLY A 294 44.67 -0.60 -1.22
N THR A 295 44.95 -0.29 0.05
CA THR A 295 43.92 -0.19 1.10
C THR A 295 43.16 1.15 1.11
N ALA A 296 43.70 2.20 0.48
CA ALA A 296 43.00 3.48 0.35
C ALA A 296 41.68 3.36 -0.44
N ALA A 297 41.59 2.40 -1.36
CA ALA A 297 40.38 2.11 -2.14
C ALA A 297 39.38 1.19 -1.41
N ASN A 298 39.73 0.64 -0.25
CA ASN A 298 38.93 -0.36 0.44
C ASN A 298 38.83 -0.02 1.95
N PRO A 299 37.96 0.93 2.33
CA PRO A 299 37.82 1.34 3.72
C PRO A 299 37.38 0.16 4.60
N ALA A 300 37.73 0.22 5.89
CA ALA A 300 37.41 -0.83 6.85
C ALA A 300 35.88 -1.09 6.89
N PRO A 301 35.44 -2.35 7.06
CA PRO A 301 34.02 -2.70 7.15
C PRO A 301 33.33 -1.88 8.25
N GLY A 302 32.38 -1.03 7.84
CA GLY A 302 31.68 -0.06 8.71
C GLY A 302 31.96 1.42 8.38
N ALA A 303 33.00 1.73 7.60
CA ALA A 303 33.37 3.10 7.20
C ALA A 303 32.93 3.48 5.76
N TYR A 304 32.11 2.65 5.11
CA TYR A 304 31.56 2.94 3.80
C TYR A 304 30.47 4.01 3.92
N ASP A 305 30.74 5.22 3.44
CA ASP A 305 29.71 6.22 3.22
C ASP A 305 28.82 5.74 2.05
N PHE A 306 27.54 5.50 2.30
CA PHE A 306 26.58 4.99 1.32
C PHE A 306 26.38 5.93 0.11
N LYS A 307 26.95 7.15 0.17
CA LYS A 307 26.89 8.16 -0.88
C LYS A 307 28.07 8.10 -1.85
N VAL A 308 29.08 7.28 -1.61
CA VAL A 308 30.30 7.20 -2.44
C VAL A 308 30.39 5.81 -3.09
N LEU A 309 30.53 5.79 -4.41
CA LEU A 309 30.65 4.57 -5.21
C LEU A 309 32.07 3.98 -5.10
N ALA A 310 32.23 2.71 -5.50
CA ALA A 310 33.49 1.96 -5.41
C ALA A 310 34.66 2.59 -6.20
N ASN A 311 34.37 3.50 -7.13
CA ASN A 311 35.35 4.27 -7.90
C ASN A 311 35.72 5.63 -7.26
N GLY A 312 35.14 5.97 -6.10
CA GLY A 312 35.40 7.22 -5.38
C GLY A 312 34.48 8.39 -5.78
N ASP A 313 33.63 8.21 -6.78
CA ASP A 313 32.68 9.24 -7.20
C ASP A 313 31.46 9.29 -6.27
N THR A 314 30.96 10.49 -6.00
CA THR A 314 29.70 10.65 -5.26
C THR A 314 28.51 10.25 -6.13
N LEU A 315 27.53 9.56 -5.54
CA LEU A 315 26.33 9.05 -6.24
C LEU A 315 25.55 10.16 -6.96
N SER A 316 25.69 11.41 -6.52
CA SER A 316 25.12 12.61 -7.14
C SER A 316 25.83 13.05 -8.42
N GLN A 317 27.13 12.79 -8.58
CA GLN A 317 27.90 13.12 -9.78
C GLN A 317 27.78 12.06 -10.88
N ALA A 318 27.66 10.78 -10.51
CA ALA A 318 27.50 9.69 -11.46
C ALA A 318 26.15 9.71 -12.22
N ASN A 319 25.16 10.47 -11.73
CA ASN A 319 23.80 10.55 -12.27
C ASN A 319 23.51 11.89 -12.98
N ALA A 320 24.46 12.43 -13.75
CA ALA A 320 24.28 13.67 -14.51
C ALA A 320 23.13 13.64 -15.55
N GLN A 321 22.58 12.47 -15.88
CA GLN A 321 21.41 12.30 -16.77
C GLN A 321 20.24 11.51 -16.16
N GLY A 322 20.34 11.06 -14.91
CA GLY A 322 19.33 10.23 -14.25
C GLY A 322 18.81 10.87 -12.97
N GLY A 323 17.61 11.44 -13.04
CA GLY A 323 16.74 11.88 -11.93
C GLY A 323 17.40 12.14 -10.57
N LYS A 324 17.51 13.43 -10.19
CA LYS A 324 17.82 13.84 -8.82
C LYS A 324 16.90 13.12 -7.84
N ILE A 325 17.45 12.24 -7.00
CA ILE A 325 16.75 11.75 -5.80
C ILE A 325 16.69 12.97 -4.87
N GLY A 326 15.61 13.73 -4.94
CA GLY A 326 15.42 14.88 -4.07
C GLY A 326 15.34 14.42 -2.62
N ASP A 327 16.02 15.14 -1.71
CA ASP A 327 15.85 15.09 -0.26
C ASP A 327 14.45 15.59 0.18
N GLY A 328 13.41 15.24 -0.59
CA GLY A 328 12.03 15.45 -0.21
C GLY A 328 11.71 14.47 0.90
N VAL A 329 11.51 15.00 2.11
CA VAL A 329 10.83 14.30 3.22
C VAL A 329 9.67 13.50 2.61
N ARG A 330 9.73 12.17 2.72
CA ARG A 330 8.71 11.28 2.18
C ARG A 330 7.36 11.72 2.75
N LYS A 331 6.52 12.33 1.91
CA LYS A 331 5.16 12.73 2.30
C LYS A 331 4.47 11.46 2.78
N SER A 332 4.04 11.46 4.04
CA SER A 332 3.37 10.29 4.57
C SER A 332 1.98 10.19 3.93
N PHE A 333 1.41 8.98 3.89
CA PHE A 333 0.04 8.79 3.40
C PHE A 333 -0.98 9.67 4.16
N LEU A 334 -0.63 10.09 5.39
CA LEU A 334 -1.41 11.01 6.21
C LEU A 334 -1.38 12.46 5.67
N ASP A 335 -0.25 12.90 5.10
CA ASP A 335 -0.11 14.25 4.52
C ASP A 335 -0.90 14.37 3.22
N ASP A 336 -0.91 13.31 2.40
CA ASP A 336 -1.72 13.27 1.19
C ASP A 336 -3.22 13.20 1.52
N ALA A 337 -3.60 12.49 2.59
CA ALA A 337 -4.98 12.46 3.08
C ALA A 337 -5.44 13.80 3.67
N GLN A 338 -4.56 14.54 4.36
CA GLN A 338 -4.86 15.89 4.84
C GLN A 338 -5.03 16.87 3.69
N LYS A 339 -4.14 16.84 2.69
CA LYS A 339 -4.27 17.67 1.49
C LYS A 339 -5.55 17.40 0.71
N MET A 340 -6.00 16.15 0.62
CA MET A 340 -7.28 15.86 -0.03
C MET A 340 -8.48 16.38 0.77
N LYS A 341 -8.37 16.45 2.11
CA LYS A 341 -9.42 17.02 2.96
C LYS A 341 -9.46 18.55 2.93
N ASP A 342 -8.34 19.23 2.64
CA ASP A 342 -8.32 20.69 2.49
C ASP A 342 -9.21 21.19 1.32
N PHE A 343 -9.48 20.33 0.33
CA PHE A 343 -10.39 20.63 -0.78
C PHE A 343 -11.86 20.27 -0.51
N VAL A 344 -12.16 19.63 0.63
CA VAL A 344 -13.53 19.34 1.04
C VAL A 344 -13.95 20.43 2.05
N PRO A 345 -14.82 21.38 1.66
CA PRO A 345 -15.26 22.41 2.59
C PRO A 345 -15.91 21.75 3.80
N ALA A 346 -15.48 22.16 4.99
CA ALA A 346 -16.07 21.69 6.24
C ALA A 346 -17.59 21.92 6.23
N PRO A 347 -18.40 21.03 6.84
CA PRO A 347 -19.84 21.20 6.92
C PRO A 347 -20.18 22.60 7.48
N GLY A 348 -20.87 23.42 6.68
CA GLY A 348 -21.21 24.81 7.03
C GLY A 348 -20.33 25.90 6.40
N ARG A 349 -19.29 25.56 5.63
CA ARG A 349 -18.46 26.50 4.85
C ARG A 349 -18.58 26.30 3.33
N TYR A 350 -19.76 25.90 2.86
CA TYR A 350 -20.04 25.88 1.42
C TYR A 350 -20.13 27.33 0.94
N ASP A 351 -19.08 27.78 0.26
CA ASP A 351 -19.03 29.08 -0.39
C ASP A 351 -19.97 29.04 -1.62
N PRO A 352 -21.14 29.71 -1.60
CA PRO A 352 -22.15 29.58 -2.67
C PRO A 352 -21.66 30.16 -4.01
N ALA A 353 -20.57 30.93 -4.00
CA ALA A 353 -20.01 31.58 -5.18
C ALA A 353 -19.21 30.64 -6.12
N LYS A 354 -18.91 29.40 -5.73
CA LYS A 354 -18.17 28.42 -6.57
C LYS A 354 -19.03 27.25 -7.04
N SER A 355 -20.33 27.49 -7.17
CA SER A 355 -21.24 26.59 -7.87
C SER A 355 -20.71 26.30 -9.28
N SER A 356 -20.38 25.04 -9.53
CA SER A 356 -19.85 24.52 -10.80
C SER A 356 -20.83 24.64 -11.98
N LEU A 357 -21.99 25.28 -11.79
CA LEU A 357 -23.00 25.52 -12.82
C LEU A 357 -22.77 26.80 -13.64
N GLU A 358 -22.09 27.82 -13.11
CA GLU A 358 -21.80 29.04 -13.90
C GLU A 358 -20.70 28.85 -14.96
N ALA A 359 -19.90 27.80 -14.85
CA ALA A 359 -18.80 27.53 -15.79
C ALA A 359 -19.25 26.97 -17.16
N LYS A 360 -20.55 26.70 -17.36
CA LYS A 360 -21.11 26.13 -18.60
C LYS A 360 -21.83 27.12 -19.51
N ALA A 361 -21.69 28.43 -19.30
CA ALA A 361 -22.11 29.41 -20.30
C ALA A 361 -21.06 29.47 -21.43
N PRO A 362 -21.44 29.38 -22.72
CA PRO A 362 -20.51 29.56 -23.83
C PRO A 362 -19.99 31.00 -23.84
N LYS A 363 -18.80 31.22 -23.27
CA LYS A 363 -18.10 32.50 -23.38
C LYS A 363 -17.68 32.65 -24.83
N MET A 364 -18.29 33.60 -25.55
CA MET A 364 -17.80 34.02 -26.86
C MET A 364 -16.34 34.44 -26.72
N ALA A 365 -15.45 33.65 -27.33
CA ALA A 365 -14.02 33.92 -27.31
C ALA A 365 -13.77 35.26 -28.01
N ARG A 366 -13.43 36.29 -27.24
CA ARG A 366 -12.85 37.50 -27.82
C ARG A 366 -11.49 37.12 -28.41
N PRO A 367 -11.16 37.58 -29.64
CA PRO A 367 -9.85 37.31 -30.23
C PRO A 367 -8.77 37.84 -29.30
N LYS A 368 -7.93 36.94 -28.79
CA LYS A 368 -6.68 37.32 -28.14
C LYS A 368 -5.76 37.81 -29.26
N PHE A 369 -5.43 39.10 -29.22
CA PHE A 369 -4.32 39.63 -30.00
C PHE A 369 -3.05 39.18 -29.29
N ASP A 370 -2.40 38.13 -29.80
CA ASP A 370 -1.13 37.60 -29.28
C ASP A 370 0.09 38.43 -29.74
N ASP A 371 -0.13 39.64 -30.23
CA ASP A 371 0.93 40.52 -30.71
C ASP A 371 1.22 41.62 -29.66
N PRO A 372 2.33 41.51 -28.90
CA PRO A 372 2.71 42.50 -27.88
C PRO A 372 3.10 43.86 -28.46
N SER A 373 3.10 44.02 -29.79
CA SER A 373 3.38 45.29 -30.48
C SER A 373 2.17 46.24 -30.57
N PHE A 374 0.94 45.74 -30.44
CA PHE A 374 -0.30 46.54 -30.62
C PHE A 374 -0.90 47.12 -29.32
N CYS A 375 -0.32 46.85 -28.15
CA CYS A 375 -0.85 47.34 -26.86
C CYS A 375 0.21 48.07 -26.00
N ASN A 376 1.16 48.73 -26.63
CA ASN A 376 2.11 49.64 -25.98
C ASN A 376 1.55 51.06 -25.79
N ASP A 377 0.24 51.20 -25.59
CA ASP A 377 -0.31 52.47 -25.18
C ASP A 377 -0.01 52.68 -23.69
N LYS A 378 1.17 53.26 -23.41
CA LYS A 378 1.64 53.63 -22.06
C LYS A 378 0.67 54.55 -21.32
N LYS A 379 -0.36 55.05 -22.00
CA LYS A 379 -1.45 55.88 -21.45
C LYS A 379 -2.75 55.11 -21.20
N SER A 380 -2.77 53.77 -21.32
CA SER A 380 -3.94 52.97 -21.00
C SER A 380 -4.35 53.16 -19.54
N ALA A 381 -5.61 53.56 -19.32
CA ALA A 381 -6.20 53.77 -17.99
C ALA A 381 -6.10 52.53 -17.08
N LYS A 382 -5.83 51.34 -17.65
CA LYS A 382 -5.65 50.08 -16.91
C LYS A 382 -4.34 50.02 -16.13
N ASN A 383 -3.34 50.81 -16.50
CA ASN A 383 -2.03 50.84 -15.82
C ASN A 383 -2.00 51.76 -14.60
N TYR A 384 -3.04 52.56 -14.38
CA TYR A 384 -3.16 53.39 -13.17
C TYR A 384 -3.91 52.64 -12.07
N PRO A 385 -3.48 52.78 -10.80
CA PRO A 385 -4.24 52.27 -9.66
C PRO A 385 -5.63 52.91 -9.64
N VAL A 386 -6.63 52.18 -9.13
CA VAL A 386 -8.07 52.47 -9.30
C VAL A 386 -8.45 53.92 -8.95
N TRP A 387 -7.78 54.52 -7.96
CA TRP A 387 -8.01 55.89 -7.49
C TRP A 387 -7.44 56.99 -8.39
N ALA A 388 -6.55 56.67 -9.34
CA ALA A 388 -5.90 57.62 -10.25
C ALA A 388 -6.41 57.50 -11.70
N ARG A 389 -7.46 56.72 -11.94
CA ARG A 389 -8.03 56.54 -13.28
C ARG A 389 -8.91 57.75 -13.62
N PRO A 390 -8.79 58.35 -14.82
CA PRO A 390 -9.72 59.38 -15.27
C PRO A 390 -11.15 58.82 -15.22
N GLY A 391 -12.03 59.48 -14.48
CA GLY A 391 -13.43 59.06 -14.35
C GLY A 391 -14.06 59.02 -15.74
N THR A 392 -14.38 57.82 -16.22
CA THR A 392 -15.22 57.70 -17.41
C THR A 392 -16.62 58.12 -17.01
N GLU A 393 -17.08 59.29 -17.49
CA GLU A 393 -18.42 59.85 -17.23
C GLU A 393 -19.59 58.99 -17.75
N THR A 394 -19.32 57.77 -18.18
CA THR A 394 -20.32 56.78 -18.57
C THR A 394 -20.75 55.99 -17.33
N PRO A 395 -21.99 56.15 -16.85
CA PRO A 395 -22.49 55.34 -15.74
C PRO A 395 -22.44 53.87 -16.13
N GLY A 396 -21.71 53.08 -15.35
CA GLY A 396 -21.62 51.64 -15.53
C GLY A 396 -22.99 50.97 -15.34
N PRO A 397 -23.17 49.73 -15.80
CA PRO A 397 -24.46 49.03 -15.78
C PRO A 397 -25.08 48.85 -14.37
N ALA A 398 -24.33 49.09 -13.30
CA ALA A 398 -24.84 49.15 -11.92
C ALA A 398 -25.50 50.50 -11.54
N GLY A 399 -25.40 51.54 -12.37
CA GLY A 399 -26.03 52.84 -12.16
C GLY A 399 -27.48 52.94 -12.65
N TYR A 400 -28.04 51.85 -13.19
CA TYR A 400 -29.41 51.76 -13.68
C TYR A 400 -30.31 50.88 -12.78
N SER A 401 -29.99 50.74 -11.49
CA SER A 401 -30.96 50.21 -10.53
C SER A 401 -31.91 51.34 -10.14
N VAL A 402 -33.01 51.43 -10.85
CA VAL A 402 -34.19 52.22 -10.46
C VAL A 402 -34.86 51.43 -9.32
N ASP A 403 -35.06 52.09 -8.17
CA ASP A 403 -35.95 51.61 -7.10
C ASP A 403 -37.37 51.38 -7.61
#